data_AF-A0A318NF71-F1
#
_entry.id   AF-A0A318NF71-F1
#
_cell.length_a   1.000
_cell.length_b   1.000
_cell.length_c   1.000
_cell.angle_alpha   90.00
_cell.angle_beta   90.00
_cell.angle_gamma   90.00
#
_symmetry.space_group_name_H-M   'P 1'
#
loop_
_entity.id
_entity.type
_entity.pdbx_description
1 polymer ?
#
loop_
_entity_poly.entity_id
_entity_poly.type
_entity_poly.pdbx_seq_one_letter_code
_entity_poly.pdbx_strand_id
1 'polypeptide(L)' 'NGGTNQSWYLRPTGNGYYTIVSQASGLAADVYAASTSDGAQVVQWTATGGTNQQWQFVPA' A
#
# COMPACT_ATOMS: atom_id res chain seq x y z
N ASN A 1 -17.18 8.62 -8.82
CA ASN A 1 -17.44 10.07 -8.84
C ASN A 1 -16.18 10.93 -8.70
N GLY A 2 -14.99 10.44 -9.07
CA GLY A 2 -13.76 11.28 -9.12
C GLY A 2 -13.24 11.80 -7.77
N GLY A 3 -13.75 11.29 -6.65
CA GLY A 3 -13.26 11.65 -5.31
C GLY A 3 -11.89 11.06 -5.03
N THR A 4 -11.08 11.75 -4.22
CA THR A 4 -9.72 11.32 -3.86
C THR A 4 -9.67 9.99 -3.11
N ASN A 5 -10.81 9.52 -2.57
CA ASN A 5 -10.94 8.21 -1.94
C ASN A 5 -10.75 7.03 -2.93
N GLN A 6 -10.71 7.31 -4.23
CA GLN A 6 -10.42 6.33 -5.29
C GLN A 6 -9.13 6.66 -6.05
N SER A 7 -8.39 7.68 -5.62
CA SER A 7 -7.13 8.10 -6.23
C SER A 7 -5.95 7.63 -5.37
N TRP A 8 -4.94 7.05 -6.01
CA TRP A 8 -3.80 6.44 -5.36
C TRP A 8 -2.50 6.82 -6.06
N TYR A 9 -1.46 7.11 -5.27
CA TYR A 9 -0.11 7.31 -5.77
C TYR A 9 0.67 6.00 -5.69
N LEU A 10 1.38 5.65 -6.76
CA LEU A 10 2.33 4.56 -6.79
C LEU A 10 3.74 5.14 -6.66
N ARG A 11 4.40 4.89 -5.54
CA ARG A 11 5.76 5.37 -5.27
C ARG A 11 6.74 4.19 -5.37
N PRO A 12 7.66 4.17 -6.36
CA PRO A 12 8.62 3.07 -6.49
C PRO A 12 9.57 3.06 -5.29
N THR A 13 9.88 1.87 -4.78
CA THR A 13 10.83 1.66 -3.67
C THR A 13 12.27 1.45 -4.17
N GLY A 14 12.48 1.37 -5.49
CA GLY A 14 13.79 1.19 -6.13
C GLY A 14 14.23 -0.27 -6.33
N ASN A 15 13.50 -1.24 -5.76
CA ASN A 15 13.78 -2.67 -5.85
C ASN A 15 12.68 -3.47 -6.60
N GLY A 16 11.88 -2.80 -7.45
CA GLY A 16 10.79 -3.42 -8.22
C GLY A 16 9.44 -3.50 -7.50
N TYR A 17 9.36 -2.97 -6.27
CA TYR A 17 8.11 -2.82 -5.52
C TYR A 17 7.62 -1.37 -5.53
N TYR A 18 6.41 -1.17 -5.02
CA TYR A 18 5.77 0.12 -4.87
C TYR A 18 5.14 0.26 -3.49
N THR A 19 5.20 1.46 -2.94
CA THR A 19 4.29 1.89 -1.88
C THR A 19 3.05 2.51 -2.52
N ILE A 20 1.87 1.99 -2.15
CA ILE A 20 0.57 2.47 -2.63
C ILE A 20 0.01 3.45 -1.60
N VAL A 21 -0.12 4.73 -1.94
CA VAL A 21 -0.50 5.80 -1.00
C VAL A 21 -1.84 6.40 -1.40
N SER A 22 -2.80 6.45 -0.47
CA SER A 22 -4.10 7.09 -0.71
C SER A 22 -3.91 8.60 -0.90
N GLN A 23 -4.47 9.15 -1.98
CA GLN A 23 -4.51 10.60 -2.15
C GLN A 23 -5.42 11.27 -1.11
N ALA A 24 -6.47 10.57 -0.64
CA ALA A 24 -7.41 11.12 0.35
C ALA A 24 -6.78 11.30 1.74
N SER A 25 -5.99 10.33 2.21
CA SER A 25 -5.47 10.32 3.59
C SER A 25 -3.97 10.58 3.69
N GLY A 26 -3.21 10.36 2.61
CA GLY A 26 -1.74 10.34 2.63
C GLY A 26 -1.15 9.07 3.27
N LEU A 27 -1.97 8.10 3.68
CA LEU A 27 -1.54 6.84 4.30
C LEU A 27 -1.27 5.76 3.24
N ALA A 28 -0.39 4.82 3.57
CA ALA A 28 0.01 3.71 2.72
C ALA A 28 -0.85 2.46 2.96
N ALA A 29 -1.05 1.66 1.92
CA ALA A 29 -1.57 0.30 2.04
C ALA A 29 -0.56 -0.57 2.80
N ASP A 30 -1.01 -1.17 3.90
CA ASP A 30 -0.19 -1.86 4.89
C ASP A 30 -0.84 -3.19 5.29
N VAL A 31 -0.09 -4.28 5.31
CA VAL A 31 -0.56 -5.54 5.91
C VAL A 31 -0.50 -5.42 7.43
N TYR A 32 -1.67 -5.43 8.08
CA TYR A 32 -1.81 -5.17 9.50
C TYR A 32 -0.88 -6.05 10.34
N ALA A 33 -0.14 -5.39 11.24
CA ALA A 33 0.86 -6.00 12.12
C ALA A 33 1.93 -6.83 11.38
N ALA A 34 2.17 -6.56 10.10
CA ALA A 34 3.06 -7.32 9.22
C ALA A 34 2.76 -8.84 9.21
N SER A 35 1.50 -9.21 9.37
CA SER A 35 1.09 -10.61 9.39
C SER A 35 1.38 -11.32 8.06
N THR A 36 1.88 -12.54 8.13
CA THR A 36 2.09 -13.43 6.97
C THR A 36 0.99 -14.48 6.85
N SER A 37 -0.04 -14.42 7.69
CA SER A 37 -1.15 -15.38 7.65
C SER A 37 -2.09 -15.09 6.49
N ASP A 38 -2.65 -16.14 5.90
CA ASP A 38 -3.69 -16.02 4.88
C ASP A 38 -4.90 -15.25 5.44
N GLY A 39 -5.42 -14.33 4.63
CA GLY A 39 -6.53 -13.45 5.04
C GLY A 39 -6.11 -12.28 5.94
N ALA A 40 -4.81 -12.01 6.10
CA ALA A 40 -4.33 -10.81 6.78
C ALA A 40 -4.99 -9.55 6.20
N GLN A 41 -5.43 -8.66 7.10
CA GLN A 41 -6.11 -7.43 6.70
C GLN A 41 -5.13 -6.44 6.08
N VAL A 42 -5.53 -5.83 4.96
CA VAL A 42 -4.84 -4.65 4.42
C VAL A 42 -5.52 -3.41 4.95
N VAL A 43 -4.75 -2.56 5.63
CA VAL A 43 -5.19 -1.32 6.26
C VAL A 43 -4.49 -0.11 5.65
N GLN A 44 -4.89 1.09 6.06
CA GLN A 44 -4.15 2.32 5.77
C GLN A 44 -3.35 2.73 7.01
N TRP A 45 -2.02 2.88 6.86
CA TRP A 45 -1.14 3.26 7.95
C TRP A 45 -0.10 4.29 7.53
N THR A 46 0.52 4.96 8.50
CA THR A 46 1.63 5.86 8.24
C THR A 46 2.72 5.12 7.45
N ALA A 47 3.22 5.74 6.37
CA ALA A 47 4.30 5.15 5.61
C ALA A 47 5.57 5.03 6.48
N THR A 48 6.01 3.80 6.71
CA THR A 48 7.21 3.45 7.50
C THR A 48 8.35 2.91 6.63
N GLY A 49 8.05 2.54 5.38
CA GLY A 49 9.01 1.88 4.49
C GLY A 49 9.19 0.38 4.77
N GLY A 50 8.44 -0.17 5.74
CA GLY A 50 8.42 -1.59 6.07
C GLY A 50 8.02 -2.47 4.88
N THR A 51 8.47 -3.72 4.88
CA THR A 51 8.17 -4.69 3.80
C THR A 51 6.67 -4.97 3.68
N ASN A 52 5.92 -4.88 4.78
CA ASN A 52 4.45 -4.98 4.80
C ASN A 52 3.73 -3.81 4.09
N GLN A 53 4.46 -2.81 3.58
CA GLN A 53 3.96 -1.69 2.79
C GLN A 53 4.51 -1.69 1.35
N GLN A 54 5.20 -2.76 0.94
CA GLN A 54 5.79 -2.91 -0.39
C GLN A 54 4.99 -3.92 -1.21
N TRP A 55 4.44 -3.44 -2.32
CA TRP A 55 3.55 -4.23 -3.18
C TRP A 55 4.20 -4.44 -4.54
N GLN A 56 4.14 -5.67 -5.04
CA GLN A 56 4.50 -6.00 -6.41
C GLN A 56 3.22 -6.16 -7.23
N PHE A 57 3.16 -5.49 -8.38
CA PHE A 57 2.09 -5.69 -9.34
C PHE A 57 2.45 -6.89 -10.22
N VAL A 58 1.58 -7.91 -10.21
CA VAL A 58 1.69 -9.08 -11.08
C VAL A 58 0.69 -8.95 -12.23
N PRO A 59 1.04 -9.37 -13.45
CA PRO A 59 0.07 -9.47 -14.54
C PRO A 59 -1.12 -10.37 -14.15
N ALA A 60 -2.29 -10.05 -14.72
CA ALA A 60 -3.50 -10.87 -14.59
C ALA A 60 -3.51 -12.02 -15.60
#